data_AF-A0A956RJD6-F1
#
_entry.id   AF-A0A956RJD6-F1
#
_cell.length_a   1.000
_cell.length_b   1.000
_cell.length_c   1.000
_cell.angle_alpha   90.00
_cell.angle_beta   90.00
_cell.angle_gamma   90.00
#
_symmetry.space_group_name_H-M   'P 1'
#
loop_
_entity.id
_entity.type
_entity.pdbx_description
1 polymer ?
#
loop_
_entity_poly.entity_id
_entity_poly.type
_entity_poly.pdbx_seq_one_letter_code
_entity_poly.pdbx_strand_id
1 'polypeptide(L)'
;RRAAARGVRTRLLVAHWSTAEDRLAPLRALERAANLEVAFVTIPPHSGGFIPFARVAHSKYLVVDEALAWIGTSNWSREYFYGSRNVGLLVRGGAVARRLARLYDDLWDSSYTTRLDPDASYPPPRVAE
;
A
#
# COMPACT_ATOMS: atom_id res chain seq x y z
N ARG A 1 -10.12 5.94 7.10
CA ARG A 1 -11.39 6.70 7.25
C ARG A 1 -11.26 7.99 8.06
N ARG A 2 -10.82 7.99 9.33
CA ARG A 2 -10.83 9.23 10.16
C ARG A 2 -10.12 10.45 9.53
N ALA A 3 -8.96 10.27 8.89
CA ALA A 3 -8.28 11.36 8.20
C ALA A 3 -9.12 11.89 7.02
N ALA A 4 -9.57 10.99 6.16
CA ALA A 4 -10.44 11.30 5.02
C ALA A 4 -11.75 12.01 5.42
N ALA A 5 -12.37 11.59 6.54
CA ALA A 5 -13.56 12.22 7.11
C ALA A 5 -13.32 13.66 7.60
N ARG A 6 -12.06 14.03 7.90
CA ARG A 6 -11.67 15.42 8.19
C ARG A 6 -11.32 16.23 6.94
N GLY A 7 -11.57 15.70 5.74
CA GLY A 7 -11.24 16.35 4.47
C GLY A 7 -9.82 16.11 3.96
N VAL A 8 -9.03 15.26 4.63
CA VAL A 8 -7.66 14.94 4.18
C VAL A 8 -7.71 13.99 3.00
N ARG A 9 -7.16 14.39 1.85
CA ARG A 9 -6.98 13.48 0.71
C ARG A 9 -6.05 12.34 1.11
N THR A 10 -6.54 11.12 1.02
CA THR A 10 -5.82 9.91 1.41
C THR A 10 -5.71 8.98 0.21
N ARG A 11 -4.50 8.49 -0.07
CA ARG A 11 -4.28 7.44 -1.07
C ARG A 11 -3.59 6.27 -0.41
N LEU A 12 -4.04 5.06 -0.74
CA LEU A 12 -3.49 3.82 -0.22
C LEU A 12 -3.06 2.94 -1.38
N LEU A 13 -1.76 2.68 -1.48
CA LEU A 13 -1.21 1.73 -2.44
C LEU A 13 -0.77 0.47 -1.69
N VAL A 14 -1.37 -0.66 -2.02
CA VAL A 14 -1.06 -1.96 -1.40
C VAL A 14 -0.58 -2.94 -2.46
N ALA A 15 0.19 -3.96 -2.07
CA ALA A 15 0.58 -5.00 -3.02
C ALA A 15 -0.64 -5.77 -3.56
N HIS A 16 -0.55 -6.31 -4.78
CA HIS A 16 -1.59 -7.17 -5.37
C HIS A 16 -1.94 -8.38 -4.49
N TRP A 17 -1.04 -8.77 -3.57
CA TRP A 17 -1.31 -9.80 -2.56
C TRP A 17 -2.49 -9.48 -1.65
N SER A 18 -2.94 -8.23 -1.61
CA SER A 18 -4.12 -7.80 -0.85
C SER A 18 -5.45 -8.06 -1.58
N THR A 19 -5.42 -8.68 -2.77
CA THR A 19 -6.63 -9.17 -3.46
C THR A 19 -7.17 -10.47 -2.87
N ALA A 20 -6.43 -11.10 -1.95
CA ALA A 20 -6.97 -12.18 -1.12
C ALA A 20 -8.22 -11.70 -0.34
N GLU A 21 -9.22 -12.58 -0.20
CA GLU A 21 -10.55 -12.22 0.27
C GLU A 21 -10.57 -11.57 1.66
N ASP A 22 -9.75 -12.09 2.58
CA ASP A 22 -9.59 -11.59 3.96
C ASP A 22 -9.10 -10.13 4.02
N ARG A 23 -8.39 -9.69 2.99
CA ARG A 23 -7.81 -8.34 2.89
C ARG A 23 -8.63 -7.42 2.00
N LEU A 24 -9.34 -7.97 1.02
CA LEU A 24 -10.07 -7.19 0.04
C LEU A 24 -11.29 -6.48 0.62
N ALA A 25 -12.05 -7.14 1.50
CA ALA A 25 -13.25 -6.58 2.12
C ALA A 25 -13.00 -5.23 2.84
N PRO A 26 -12.02 -5.08 3.75
CA PRO A 26 -11.75 -3.79 4.38
C PRO A 26 -11.24 -2.74 3.39
N LEU A 27 -10.52 -3.12 2.34
CA LEU A 27 -10.04 -2.20 1.30
C LEU A 27 -11.19 -1.63 0.47
N ARG A 28 -12.15 -2.46 0.04
CA ARG A 28 -13.40 -2.01 -0.59
C ARG A 28 -14.15 -1.03 0.29
N ALA A 29 -14.19 -1.32 1.59
CA ALA A 29 -14.85 -0.46 2.55
C ALA A 29 -14.11 0.87 2.76
N LEU A 30 -12.79 0.93 2.51
CA LEU A 30 -12.02 2.18 2.52
C LEU A 30 -12.27 2.98 1.23
N GLU A 31 -12.27 2.33 0.07
CA GLU A 31 -12.51 2.95 -1.25
C GLU A 31 -13.84 3.70 -1.31
N ARG A 32 -14.89 3.16 -0.67
CA ARG A 32 -16.19 3.82 -0.61
C ARG A 32 -16.23 5.08 0.27
N ALA A 33 -15.14 5.41 0.99
CA ALA A 33 -15.10 6.61 1.82
C ALA A 33 -14.66 7.84 1.00
N ALA A 34 -15.38 8.96 1.17
CA ALA A 34 -14.97 10.22 0.54
C ALA A 34 -13.53 10.60 0.91
N ASN A 35 -12.80 11.18 -0.05
CA ASN A 35 -11.38 11.57 0.07
C ASN A 35 -10.40 10.41 0.32
N LEU A 36 -10.76 9.18 -0.04
CA LEU A 36 -9.89 8.02 0.07
C LEU A 36 -9.89 7.23 -1.25
N GLU A 37 -8.71 7.03 -1.81
CA GLU A 37 -8.49 6.17 -2.98
C GLU A 37 -7.60 4.98 -2.59
N VAL A 38 -7.91 3.79 -3.10
CA VAL A 38 -7.16 2.55 -2.91
C VAL A 38 -6.71 2.01 -4.27
N ALA A 39 -5.48 1.53 -4.33
CA ALA A 39 -4.97 0.86 -5.51
C ALA A 39 -4.06 -0.32 -5.14
N PHE A 40 -3.93 -1.25 -6.08
CA PHE A 40 -3.02 -2.38 -6.02
C PHE A 40 -1.79 -2.11 -6.88
N VAL A 41 -0.60 -2.43 -6.38
CA VAL A 41 0.63 -2.52 -7.20
C VAL A 41 0.97 -3.98 -7.45
N THR A 42 1.18 -4.30 -8.73
CA THR A 42 1.56 -5.63 -9.21
C THR A 42 2.97 -5.62 -9.75
N ILE A 43 3.86 -6.39 -9.13
CA ILE A 43 5.18 -6.66 -9.70
C ILE A 43 5.01 -7.79 -10.72
N PRO A 44 5.42 -7.63 -11.99
CA PRO A 44 5.23 -8.67 -13.00
C PRO A 44 5.87 -9.99 -12.60
N PRO A 45 5.35 -11.14 -13.05
CA PRO A 45 6.00 -12.44 -12.85
C PRO A 45 7.46 -12.45 -13.33
N HIS A 46 8.28 -13.34 -12.77
CA HIS A 46 9.62 -13.56 -13.30
C HIS A 46 9.54 -14.35 -14.61
N SER A 47 10.34 -13.98 -15.61
CA SER A 47 10.36 -14.65 -16.91
C SER A 47 10.79 -16.11 -16.85
N GLY A 48 11.58 -16.50 -15.84
CA GLY A 48 11.99 -17.89 -15.58
C GLY A 48 10.93 -18.75 -14.89
N GLY A 49 9.74 -18.21 -14.62
CA GLY A 49 8.64 -18.94 -14.01
C GLY A 49 8.22 -18.40 -12.64
N PHE A 50 7.31 -19.14 -12.01
CA PHE A 50 6.77 -18.77 -10.70
C PHE A 50 7.83 -18.93 -9.61
N ILE A 51 7.96 -17.92 -8.75
CA ILE A 51 8.83 -17.96 -7.57
C ILE A 51 7.92 -17.78 -6.34
N PRO A 52 7.78 -18.81 -5.49
CA PRO A 52 6.98 -18.73 -4.27
C PRO A 52 7.40 -17.55 -3.39
N PHE A 53 6.41 -16.88 -2.80
CA PHE A 53 6.58 -15.74 -1.89
C PHE A 53 7.39 -14.55 -2.41
N ALA A 54 7.58 -14.44 -3.73
CA ALA A 54 8.31 -13.36 -4.37
C ALA A 54 7.40 -12.44 -5.19
N ARG A 55 8.01 -11.47 -5.89
CA ARG A 55 7.32 -10.53 -6.80
C ARG A 55 6.19 -9.77 -6.10
N VAL A 56 6.49 -9.24 -4.92
CA VAL A 56 5.57 -8.44 -4.10
C VAL A 56 6.20 -7.09 -3.76
N ALA A 57 5.41 -6.02 -3.86
CA ALA A 57 5.84 -4.72 -3.33
C ALA A 57 5.86 -4.79 -1.80
N HIS A 58 7.05 -4.77 -1.20
CA HIS A 58 7.23 -4.98 0.24
C HIS A 58 7.67 -3.72 1.01
N SER A 59 7.60 -2.54 0.40
CA SER A 59 7.85 -1.27 1.08
C SER A 59 6.69 -0.91 2.01
N LYS A 60 7.00 -0.44 3.23
CA LYS A 60 6.00 0.14 4.14
C LYS A 60 6.45 1.54 4.54
N TYR A 61 5.72 2.53 4.06
CA TYR A 61 5.96 3.92 4.42
C TYR A 61 4.66 4.72 4.29
N LEU A 62 4.67 5.91 4.87
CA LEU A 62 3.63 6.93 4.78
C LEU A 62 4.31 8.26 4.54
N VAL A 63 3.74 9.09 3.68
CA VAL A 63 4.14 10.48 3.51
C VAL A 63 2.95 11.38 3.79
N VAL A 64 3.19 12.50 4.46
CA VAL A 64 2.18 13.53 4.74
C VAL A 64 2.73 14.86 4.24
N ASP A 65 2.00 15.46 3.31
CA ASP A 65 2.22 16.80 2.75
C ASP A 65 3.67 17.05 2.28
N GLU A 66 4.35 15.99 1.82
CA GLU A 66 5.77 15.98 1.44
C GLU A 66 6.74 16.53 2.52
N ALA A 67 6.28 16.66 3.77
CA ALA A 67 7.00 17.29 4.87
C ALA A 67 7.35 16.29 5.99
N LEU A 68 6.52 15.27 6.15
CA LEU A 68 6.70 14.19 7.12
C LEU A 68 6.69 12.86 6.39
N ALA A 69 7.61 11.98 6.75
CA ALA A 69 7.60 10.60 6.29
C ALA A 69 7.82 9.63 7.45
N TRP A 70 7.10 8.53 7.41
CA TRP A 70 7.37 7.37 8.24
C TRP A 70 7.80 6.21 7.34
N ILE A 71 8.89 5.54 7.69
CA ILE A 71 9.35 4.31 7.03
C ILE A 71 9.54 3.27 8.13
N GLY A 72 9.13 2.03 7.91
CA GLY A 72 9.32 1.00 8.92
C GLY A 72 9.28 -0.42 8.40
N THR A 73 9.57 -1.34 9.31
CA THR A 73 9.50 -2.79 9.05
C THR A 73 8.08 -3.35 9.29
N SER A 74 7.25 -2.63 10.03
CA SER A 74 5.87 -3.02 10.36
C SER A 74 4.96 -3.02 9.14
N ASN A 75 4.19 -4.09 8.94
CA ASN A 75 3.00 -4.04 8.10
C ASN A 75 1.89 -3.22 8.79
N TRP A 76 0.89 -2.78 8.00
CA TRP A 76 -0.26 -2.02 8.49
C TRP A 76 -1.32 -2.90 9.16
N SER A 77 -0.94 -3.66 10.20
CA SER A 77 -1.87 -4.41 11.02
C SER A 77 -1.53 -4.31 12.50
N ARG A 78 -2.54 -4.46 13.37
CA ARG A 78 -2.43 -4.27 14.82
C ARG A 78 -1.24 -5.02 15.42
N GLU A 79 -1.05 -6.28 15.03
CA GLU A 79 -0.01 -7.14 15.62
C GLU A 79 1.40 -6.58 15.41
N TYR A 80 1.69 -5.97 14.26
CA TYR A 80 3.00 -5.36 13.99
C TYR A 80 3.27 -4.10 14.82
N PHE A 81 2.23 -3.48 15.38
CA PHE A 81 2.39 -2.30 16.24
C PHE A 81 2.43 -2.65 17.73
N TYR A 82 1.81 -3.75 18.16
CA TYR A 82 1.62 -4.06 19.58
C TYR A 82 2.22 -5.37 20.07
N GLY A 83 2.54 -6.32 19.17
CA GLY A 83 3.06 -7.65 19.55
C GLY A 83 4.36 -8.06 18.87
N SER A 84 4.90 -7.22 17.98
CA SER A 84 6.14 -7.49 17.25
C SER A 84 7.25 -6.49 17.57
N ARG A 85 8.50 -6.94 17.46
CA ARG A 85 9.67 -6.07 17.49
C ARG A 85 9.91 -5.50 16.09
N ASN A 86 9.82 -4.18 15.95
CA ASN A 86 9.98 -3.49 14.68
C ASN A 86 10.84 -2.24 14.85
N VAL A 87 11.36 -1.74 13.73
CA VAL A 87 12.03 -0.45 13.65
C VAL A 87 11.22 0.47 12.75
N GLY A 88 11.04 1.71 13.20
CA GLY A 88 10.40 2.76 12.42
C GLY A 88 11.21 4.04 12.53
N LEU A 89 11.31 4.77 11.42
CA LEU A 89 11.93 6.08 11.34
C LEU A 89 10.85 7.10 11.00
N LEU A 90 10.71 8.12 11.85
CA LEU A 90 9.93 9.31 11.55
C LEU A 90 10.90 10.41 11.11
N VAL A 91 10.81 10.79 9.85
CA VAL A 91 11.65 11.83 9.26
C VAL A 91 10.83 13.10 9.10
N ARG A 92 11.35 14.19 9.68
CA ARG A 92 10.84 15.55 9.49
C ARG A 92 11.79 16.31 8.60
N GLY A 93 11.28 16.99 7.58
CA GLY A 93 12.09 17.75 6.65
C GLY A 93 11.98 17.24 5.23
N GLY A 94 11.78 18.17 4.30
CA GLY A 94 11.18 17.84 3.01
C GLY A 94 12.06 17.04 2.03
N ALA A 95 13.38 16.93 2.20
CA ALA A 95 14.18 16.23 1.18
C ALA A 95 13.81 14.73 1.06
N VAL A 96 13.79 14.02 2.20
CA VAL A 96 13.41 12.60 2.26
C VAL A 96 11.92 12.43 1.98
N ALA A 97 11.07 13.23 2.62
CA ALA A 97 9.62 13.13 2.45
C ALA A 97 9.20 13.42 0.98
N ARG A 98 9.75 14.44 0.32
CA ARG A 98 9.54 14.69 -1.12
C ARG A 98 10.05 13.57 -2.00
N ARG A 99 11.18 12.94 -1.66
CA ARG A 99 11.70 11.81 -2.45
C ARG A 99 10.77 10.60 -2.37
N LEU A 100 10.25 10.30 -1.18
CA LEU A 100 9.27 9.24 -0.98
C LEU A 100 7.93 9.56 -1.62
N ALA A 101 7.47 10.82 -1.58
CA ALA A 101 6.27 11.27 -2.29
C ALA A 101 6.43 11.01 -3.80
N ARG A 102 7.55 11.44 -4.41
CA ARG A 102 7.82 11.16 -5.82
C ARG A 102 7.84 9.66 -6.14
N LEU A 103 8.50 8.85 -5.31
CA LEU A 103 8.51 7.40 -5.50
C LEU A 103 7.10 6.79 -5.42
N TYR A 104 6.27 7.31 -4.52
CA TYR A 104 4.87 6.91 -4.40
C TYR A 104 4.09 7.28 -5.66
N ASP A 105 4.18 8.52 -6.11
CA ASP A 105 3.46 9.03 -7.29
C ASP A 105 3.92 8.32 -8.57
N ASP A 106 5.22 8.13 -8.77
CA ASP A 106 5.79 7.38 -9.89
C ASP A 106 5.18 5.97 -9.98
N LEU A 107 4.99 5.31 -8.83
CA LEU A 107 4.41 3.98 -8.78
C LEU A 107 2.89 4.02 -8.96
N TRP A 108 2.21 4.97 -8.31
CA TRP A 108 0.77 5.19 -8.34
C TRP A 108 0.24 5.46 -9.76
N ASP A 109 1.03 6.18 -10.56
CA ASP A 109 0.71 6.53 -11.95
C ASP A 109 1.30 5.55 -12.97
N SER A 110 2.04 4.52 -12.52
CA SER A 110 2.64 3.52 -13.41
C SER A 110 1.63 2.49 -13.95
N SER A 111 2.02 1.80 -15.02
CA SER A 111 1.30 0.65 -15.56
C SER A 111 1.26 -0.57 -14.62
N TYR A 112 2.00 -0.54 -13.50
CA TYR A 112 1.98 -1.59 -12.49
C TYR A 112 0.84 -1.41 -11.48
N THR A 113 0.13 -0.28 -11.52
CA THR A 113 -0.92 0.05 -10.57
C THR A 113 -2.30 -0.14 -11.17
N THR A 114 -3.17 -0.85 -10.44
CA THR A 114 -4.59 -1.03 -10.76
C THR A 114 -5.42 -0.37 -9.66
N ARG A 115 -6.27 0.60 -10.01
CA ARG A 115 -7.19 1.20 -9.03
C ARG A 115 -8.22 0.18 -8.56
N LEU A 116 -8.56 0.26 -7.28
CA LEU A 116 -9.58 -0.61 -6.70
C LEU A 116 -10.95 -0.15 -7.21
N ASP A 117 -11.65 -1.04 -7.89
CA ASP A 117 -13.07 -0.97 -8.16
C ASP A 117 -13.78 -1.80 -7.07
N PRO A 118 -14.65 -1.18 -6.25
CA PRO A 118 -15.24 -1.85 -5.11
C PRO A 118 -16.27 -2.93 -5.49
N ASP A 119 -16.71 -2.95 -6.75
CA ASP A 119 -17.70 -3.87 -7.30
C ASP A 119 -17.07 -4.91 -8.24
N ALA A 120 -15.81 -4.73 -8.64
CA ALA A 120 -15.07 -5.70 -9.44
C ALA A 120 -14.61 -6.93 -8.64
N SER A 121 -14.47 -8.06 -9.34
CA SER A 121 -13.84 -9.28 -8.81
C SER A 121 -12.35 -9.27 -9.07
N TYR A 122 -11.57 -9.72 -8.09
CA TYR A 122 -10.12 -9.85 -8.20
C TYR A 122 -9.72 -11.30 -7.94
N PRO A 123 -8.93 -11.93 -8.83
CA PRO A 123 -8.43 -13.27 -8.55
C PRO A 123 -7.49 -13.23 -7.34
N PRO A 124 -7.52 -14.25 -6.48
CA PRO A 124 -6.57 -14.33 -5.38
C PRO A 124 -5.13 -14.43 -5.94
N PRO A 125 -4.14 -13.88 -5.22
CA PRO A 125 -2.75 -13.91 -5.65
C PRO A 125 -2.23 -15.35 -5.61
N ARG A 126 -1.45 -15.75 -6.62
CA ARG A 126 -0.65 -16.98 -6.54
C ARG A 126 0.57 -16.70 -5.66
N VAL A 127 0.57 -17.20 -4.43
CA VAL A 127 1.63 -16.92 -3.42
C VAL A 127 2.54 -18.13 -3.19
N ALA A 128 1.98 -19.34 -3.25
CA ALA A 128 2.68 -20.61 -3.07
C ALA A 128 2.34 -21.60 -4.20
N GLU A 129 2.97 -22.78 -4.20
CA GLU A 129 2.71 -23.88 -5.15
C GLU A 129 1.29 -24.45 -5.04
#